data_AF-A0A8T7ELS1-F1
#
_entry.id   AF-A0A8T7ELS1-F1
#
_cell.length_a   1.000
_cell.length_b   1.000
_cell.length_c   1.000
_cell.angle_alpha   90.00
_cell.angle_beta   90.00
_cell.angle_gamma   90.00
#
_symmetry.space_group_name_H-M   'P 1'
#
loop_
_entity.id
_entity.type
_entity.pdbx_description
1 polymer ?
#
loop_
_entity_poly.entity_id
_entity_poly.type
_entity_poly.pdbx_seq_one_letter_code
_entity_poly.pdbx_strand_id
1 'polypeptide(L)'
;MTTLTHLDWQPVILLKVVRLPFGGWGGWSLQRAYLALHGERLLYADWTLEADERAEALVCTTGWTLASMPDIAFRLHGKGAKLLPSGTWVLPYTDSVFSPYGIANTMLLRLIRHIDQQPTDPLTLSLLARLTQLL
;
A
#
# COMPACT_ATOMS: atom_id res chain seq x y z
N MET A 1 -21.76 -11.07 -22.92
CA MET A 1 -20.67 -11.56 -22.05
C MET A 1 -19.44 -10.75 -22.38
N THR A 2 -19.17 -9.68 -21.63
CA THR A 2 -17.99 -8.84 -21.80
C THR A 2 -16.83 -9.52 -21.09
N THR A 3 -15.90 -10.05 -21.88
CA THR A 3 -14.69 -10.73 -21.40
C THR A 3 -13.81 -9.75 -20.62
N LEU A 4 -13.70 -9.94 -19.31
CA LEU A 4 -12.86 -9.15 -18.38
C LEU A 4 -11.35 -9.20 -18.71
N THR A 5 -10.95 -10.05 -19.66
CA THR A 5 -9.58 -10.12 -20.21
C THR A 5 -9.16 -8.87 -20.98
N HIS A 6 -10.09 -7.98 -21.34
CA HIS A 6 -9.81 -6.74 -22.09
C HIS A 6 -9.80 -5.46 -21.22
N LEU A 7 -9.63 -5.59 -19.92
CA LEU A 7 -9.51 -4.45 -19.02
C LEU A 7 -8.12 -3.83 -19.06
N ASP A 8 -8.07 -2.49 -18.97
CA ASP A 8 -6.82 -1.74 -18.85
C ASP A 8 -6.27 -1.85 -17.42
N TRP A 9 -5.50 -2.92 -17.17
CA TRP A 9 -4.88 -3.19 -15.89
C TRP A 9 -3.63 -2.32 -15.69
N GLN A 10 -3.69 -1.44 -14.70
CA GLN A 10 -2.59 -0.56 -14.35
C GLN A 10 -1.82 -1.09 -13.14
N PRO A 11 -0.49 -1.23 -13.23
CA PRO A 11 0.34 -1.57 -12.09
C PRO A 11 0.40 -0.39 -11.12
N VAL A 12 0.15 -0.65 -9.84
CA VAL A 12 0.13 0.38 -8.80
C VAL A 12 0.86 -0.05 -7.54
N ILE A 13 1.19 0.95 -6.74
CA ILE A 13 1.64 0.81 -5.36
C ILE A 13 0.50 1.25 -4.45
N LEU A 14 0.13 0.36 -3.52
CA LEU A 14 -0.81 0.63 -2.45
C LEU A 14 -0.01 0.95 -1.19
N LEU A 15 -0.10 2.20 -0.75
CA LEU A 15 0.60 2.70 0.44
C LEU A 15 -0.42 3.17 1.48
N LYS A 16 -0.39 2.57 2.67
CA LYS A 16 -1.26 3.00 3.77
C LYS A 16 -0.47 3.14 5.06
N VAL A 17 -0.58 4.29 5.71
CA VAL A 17 -0.14 4.43 7.11
C VAL A 17 -1.07 3.60 7.99
N VAL A 18 -0.51 2.63 8.70
CA VAL A 18 -1.21 1.71 9.59
C VAL A 18 -0.80 2.00 11.02
N ARG A 19 -1.76 1.95 11.95
CA ARG A 19 -1.44 1.86 13.38
C ARG A 19 -1.20 0.39 13.70
N LEU A 20 -0.08 0.09 14.34
CA LEU A 20 0.20 -1.27 14.80
C LEU A 20 -0.76 -1.60 15.96
N PRO A 21 -1.33 -2.81 16.02
CA PRO A 21 -2.41 -3.15 16.95
C PRO A 21 -2.02 -3.08 18.43
N PHE A 22 -0.73 -2.96 18.77
CA PHE A 22 -0.24 -2.95 20.15
C PHE A 22 0.87 -1.91 20.43
N GLY A 23 0.95 -0.83 19.66
CA GLY A 23 1.93 0.24 19.91
C GLY A 23 1.47 1.59 19.40
N GLY A 24 1.83 2.67 20.11
CA GLY A 24 1.60 4.06 19.68
C GLY A 24 2.38 4.47 18.41
N TRP A 25 3.07 3.53 17.78
CA TRP A 25 3.92 3.73 16.62
C TRP A 25 3.14 3.43 15.33
N GLY A 26 3.23 4.34 14.37
CA GLY A 26 2.72 4.13 13.02
C GLY A 26 3.69 3.27 12.21
N GLY A 27 3.15 2.34 11.44
CA GLY A 27 3.83 1.68 10.34
C GLY A 27 3.24 2.12 9.00
N TRP A 28 3.77 1.56 7.92
CA TRP A 28 3.23 1.70 6.57
C TRP A 28 3.06 0.30 5.98
N SER A 29 1.85 0.03 5.51
CA SER A 29 1.56 -1.09 4.63
C SER A 29 1.93 -0.68 3.21
N LEU A 30 2.83 -1.44 2.59
CA LEU A 30 3.29 -1.24 1.22
C LEU A 30 3.01 -2.52 0.44
N GLN A 31 2.24 -2.40 -0.63
CA GLN A 31 1.87 -3.53 -1.48
C GLN A 31 1.89 -3.13 -2.96
N ARG A 32 2.24 -4.07 -3.84
CA ARG A 32 2.08 -3.94 -5.29
C ARG A 32 0.79 -4.64 -5.69
N ALA A 33 0.09 -4.10 -6.69
CA ALA A 33 -1.14 -4.69 -7.21
C ALA A 33 -1.40 -4.21 -8.63
N TYR A 34 -2.38 -4.82 -9.28
CA TYR A 34 -2.99 -4.28 -10.50
C TYR A 34 -4.39 -3.77 -10.19
N LEU A 35 -4.73 -2.60 -10.73
CA LEU A 35 -6.07 -2.03 -10.66
C LEU A 35 -6.61 -1.80 -12.07
N ALA A 36 -7.91 -1.99 -12.23
CA ALA A 36 -8.62 -1.66 -13.46
C ALA A 36 -9.97 -1.04 -13.13
N LEU A 37 -10.49 -0.23 -14.05
CA LEU A 37 -11.82 0.35 -13.94
C LEU A 37 -12.80 -0.38 -14.87
N HIS A 38 -13.91 -0.89 -14.33
CA HIS A 38 -14.97 -1.52 -15.11
C HIS A 38 -16.34 -0.94 -14.73
N GLY A 39 -16.95 -0.15 -15.62
CA GLY A 39 -18.25 0.48 -15.36
C GLY A 39 -18.24 1.27 -14.04
N GLU A 40 -17.24 2.14 -13.87
CA GLU A 40 -16.94 2.92 -12.66
C GLU A 40 -16.44 2.14 -11.46
N ARG A 41 -16.50 0.81 -11.45
CA ARG A 41 -16.05 0.01 -10.31
C ARG A 41 -14.56 -0.25 -10.40
N LEU A 42 -13.85 0.05 -9.32
CA LEU A 42 -12.44 -0.27 -9.21
C LEU A 42 -12.28 -1.75 -8.85
N LEU A 43 -11.59 -2.47 -9.74
CA LEU A 43 -11.21 -3.85 -9.59
C LEU A 43 -9.77 -3.95 -9.12
N TYR A 44 -9.47 -5.03 -8.42
CA TYR A 44 -8.16 -5.36 -7.87
C TYR A 44 -7.75 -6.75 -8.35
N ALA A 45 -6.49 -6.89 -8.73
CA ALA A 45 -5.83 -8.16 -8.95
C ALA A 45 -4.48 -8.18 -8.22
N ASP A 46 -4.09 -9.36 -7.75
CA ASP A 46 -2.81 -9.53 -7.09
C ASP A 46 -1.63 -9.31 -8.06
N TRP A 47 -0.52 -8.81 -7.52
CA TRP A 47 0.69 -8.55 -8.31
C TRP A 47 1.30 -9.82 -8.92
N THR A 48 1.09 -10.98 -8.32
CA THR A 48 1.66 -12.23 -8.84
C THR A 48 0.88 -12.82 -10.01
N LEU A 49 -0.24 -12.21 -10.40
CA LEU A 49 -1.06 -12.67 -11.53
C LEU A 49 -0.56 -12.08 -12.84
N GLU A 50 -0.24 -12.97 -13.78
CA GLU A 50 0.07 -12.60 -15.16
C GLU A 50 -1.17 -12.00 -15.85
N ALA A 51 -0.95 -11.28 -16.96
CA ALA A 51 -2.01 -10.52 -17.61
C ALA A 51 -3.19 -11.39 -18.10
N ASP A 52 -2.89 -12.58 -18.59
CA ASP A 52 -3.85 -13.59 -19.06
C ASP A 52 -4.57 -14.32 -17.90
N GLU A 53 -3.95 -14.37 -16.72
CA GLU A 53 -4.53 -14.96 -15.51
C GLU A 53 -5.56 -14.07 -14.82
N ARG A 54 -5.67 -12.78 -15.18
CA ARG A 54 -6.61 -11.81 -14.59
C ARG A 54 -8.05 -12.00 -15.08
N ALA A 55 -8.57 -13.20 -14.90
CA ALA A 55 -9.94 -13.59 -15.20
C ALA A 55 -10.90 -13.26 -14.04
N GLU A 56 -12.22 -13.26 -14.31
CA GLU A 56 -13.28 -12.87 -13.37
C GLU A 56 -13.21 -13.53 -11.98
N ALA A 57 -12.77 -14.79 -11.91
CA ALA A 57 -12.68 -15.54 -10.67
C ALA A 57 -11.52 -15.11 -9.75
N LEU A 58 -10.49 -14.46 -10.31
CA LEU A 58 -9.25 -14.09 -9.61
C LEU A 58 -9.12 -12.58 -9.38
N VAL A 59 -10.10 -11.80 -9.86
CA VAL A 59 -10.16 -10.35 -9.68
C VAL A 59 -11.26 -9.99 -8.70
N CYS A 60 -10.97 -9.05 -7.82
CA CYS A 60 -11.88 -8.67 -6.74
C CYS A 60 -12.45 -7.27 -6.99
N THR A 61 -13.75 -7.10 -6.77
CA THR A 61 -14.30 -5.74 -6.64
C THR A 61 -13.78 -5.12 -5.34
N THR A 62 -13.20 -3.92 -5.42
CA THR A 62 -12.66 -3.26 -4.23
C THR A 62 -13.75 -2.60 -3.38
N GLY A 63 -14.92 -2.39 -3.99
CA GLY A 63 -16.01 -1.57 -3.48
C GLY A 63 -15.83 -0.08 -3.72
N TRP A 64 -14.71 0.37 -4.30
CA TRP A 64 -14.54 1.76 -4.71
C TRP A 64 -15.15 2.03 -6.08
N THR A 65 -15.65 3.24 -6.24
CA THR A 65 -16.16 3.76 -7.51
C THR A 65 -15.38 5.00 -7.89
N LEU A 66 -14.96 5.07 -9.15
CA LEU A 66 -14.21 6.18 -9.72
C LEU A 66 -14.78 6.47 -11.12
N ALA A 67 -14.84 7.75 -11.49
CA ALA A 67 -15.28 8.13 -12.84
C ALA A 67 -14.24 7.74 -13.90
N SER A 68 -12.96 7.86 -13.56
CA SER A 68 -11.82 7.47 -14.38
C SER A 68 -10.64 7.08 -13.48
N MET A 69 -9.69 6.32 -14.03
CA MET A 69 -8.44 6.04 -13.33
C MET A 69 -7.54 7.28 -13.39
N PRO A 70 -7.10 7.85 -12.25
CA PRO A 70 -6.18 8.98 -12.26
C PRO A 70 -4.77 8.58 -12.67
N ASP A 71 -4.12 9.39 -13.53
CA ASP A 71 -2.72 9.19 -13.93
C ASP A 71 -1.71 9.60 -12.84
N ILE A 72 -2.17 10.29 -11.80
CA ILE A 72 -1.37 10.78 -10.69
C ILE A 72 -1.73 10.04 -9.40
N ALA A 73 -0.83 10.07 -8.42
CA ALA A 73 -1.09 9.51 -7.11
C ALA A 73 -2.34 10.13 -6.47
N PHE A 74 -3.22 9.28 -5.94
CA PHE A 74 -4.46 9.71 -5.32
C PHE A 74 -4.74 8.91 -4.05
N ARG A 75 -5.59 9.47 -3.18
CA ARG A 75 -5.94 8.85 -1.91
C ARG A 75 -7.39 8.40 -1.92
N LEU A 76 -7.62 7.12 -1.63
CA LEU A 76 -8.95 6.57 -1.47
C LEU A 76 -9.59 7.15 -0.20
N HIS A 77 -10.76 7.77 -0.34
CA HIS A 77 -11.48 8.36 0.78
C HIS A 77 -12.97 8.02 0.72
N GLY A 78 -13.50 7.52 1.82
CA GLY A 78 -14.90 7.12 1.93
C GLY A 78 -15.20 6.36 3.22
N LYS A 79 -16.47 6.00 3.39
CA LYS A 79 -16.99 5.24 4.53
C LYS A 79 -17.35 3.80 4.13
N GLY A 80 -17.43 2.93 5.12
CA GLY A 80 -17.81 1.52 4.96
C GLY A 80 -16.62 0.57 4.82
N ALA A 81 -16.89 -0.72 4.97
CA ALA A 81 -15.92 -1.78 4.72
C ALA A 81 -15.64 -1.90 3.22
N LYS A 82 -14.38 -1.80 2.83
CA LYS A 82 -13.87 -1.89 1.46
C LYS A 82 -12.64 -2.78 1.47
N LEU A 83 -12.37 -3.48 0.36
CA LEU A 83 -11.18 -4.34 0.24
C LEU A 83 -9.91 -3.51 0.45
N LEU A 84 -9.83 -2.37 -0.26
CA LEU A 84 -8.79 -1.36 -0.05
C LEU A 84 -9.31 -0.37 1.00
N PRO A 85 -8.67 -0.26 2.17
CA PRO A 85 -9.20 0.59 3.22
C PRO A 85 -9.18 2.07 2.84
N SER A 86 -10.11 2.85 3.42
CA SER A 86 -10.06 4.32 3.36
C SER A 86 -8.73 4.84 3.91
N GLY A 87 -8.21 5.88 3.27
CA GLY A 87 -6.92 6.50 3.56
C GLY A 87 -5.73 5.88 2.83
N THR A 88 -5.91 4.80 2.06
CA THR A 88 -4.86 4.19 1.23
C THR A 88 -4.51 5.11 0.06
N TRP A 89 -3.24 5.38 -0.12
CA TRP A 89 -2.69 6.01 -1.32
C TRP A 89 -2.49 4.97 -2.40
N VAL A 90 -2.93 5.32 -3.61
CA VAL A 90 -2.69 4.58 -4.85
C VAL A 90 -1.71 5.41 -5.65
N LEU A 91 -0.54 4.85 -5.94
CA LEU A 91 0.50 5.50 -6.73
C LEU A 91 0.76 4.68 -7.99
N PRO A 92 1.06 5.32 -9.14
CA PRO A 92 1.56 4.61 -10.30
C PRO A 92 2.80 3.80 -9.96
N TYR A 93 2.89 2.57 -10.47
CA TYR A 93 4.04 1.72 -10.21
C TYR A 93 5.26 2.12 -11.05
N THR A 94 6.37 2.38 -10.39
CA THR A 94 7.72 2.22 -10.95
C THR A 94 8.62 1.63 -9.88
N ASP A 95 9.68 0.91 -10.28
CA ASP A 95 10.66 0.39 -9.31
C ASP A 95 11.36 1.53 -8.54
N SER A 96 11.57 2.68 -9.20
CA SER A 96 12.16 3.87 -8.59
C SER A 96 11.28 4.50 -7.51
N VAL A 97 9.95 4.39 -7.63
CA VAL A 97 9.01 4.84 -6.60
C VAL A 97 8.86 3.77 -5.52
N PHE A 98 8.79 2.48 -5.89
CA PHE A 98 8.56 1.40 -4.94
C PHE A 98 9.75 1.16 -3.98
N SER A 99 10.97 1.13 -4.53
CA SER A 99 12.17 0.74 -3.78
C SER A 99 12.44 1.61 -2.53
N PRO A 100 12.37 2.96 -2.60
CA PRO A 100 12.55 3.80 -1.42
C PRO A 100 11.58 3.50 -0.28
N TYR A 101 10.29 3.29 -0.57
CA TYR A 101 9.31 2.93 0.46
C TYR A 101 9.59 1.55 1.05
N GLY A 102 10.03 0.58 0.24
CA GLY A 102 10.42 -0.74 0.72
C GLY A 102 11.63 -0.70 1.66
N ILE A 103 12.64 0.09 1.30
CA ILE A 103 13.83 0.32 2.14
C ILE A 103 13.44 1.02 3.43
N ALA A 104 12.66 2.09 3.36
CA ALA A 104 12.20 2.84 4.53
C ALA A 104 11.38 1.96 5.49
N ASN A 105 10.47 1.13 4.96
CA ASN A 105 9.70 0.19 5.76
C ASN A 105 10.61 -0.84 6.46
N THR A 106 11.57 -1.40 5.73
CA THR A 106 12.53 -2.36 6.30
C THR A 106 13.39 -1.73 7.40
N MET A 107 13.87 -0.50 7.19
CA MET A 107 14.65 0.24 8.18
C MET A 107 13.83 0.55 9.43
N LEU A 108 12.58 0.98 9.27
CA LEU A 108 11.66 1.23 10.39
C LEU A 108 11.42 -0.04 11.21
N LEU A 109 11.13 -1.17 10.56
CA LEU A 109 10.92 -2.45 11.25
C LEU A 109 12.16 -2.94 11.99
N ARG A 110 13.35 -2.73 11.41
CA ARG A 110 14.63 -3.07 12.07
C ARG A 110 14.87 -2.19 13.29
N LEU A 111 14.60 -0.89 13.18
CA LEU A 111 14.72 0.05 14.29
C LEU A 111 13.78 -0.32 15.44
N ILE A 112 12.49 -0.56 15.15
CA ILE A 112 11.50 -0.98 16.17
C ILE A 112 11.98 -2.25 16.88
N ARG A 113 12.42 -3.25 16.11
CA ARG A 113 12.94 -4.50 16.68
C ARG A 113 14.16 -4.27 17.57
N HIS A 114 15.05 -3.36 17.20
CA HIS A 114 16.22 -3.03 18.01
C HIS A 114 15.82 -2.37 19.33
N ILE A 115 14.87 -1.43 19.29
CA ILE A 115 14.30 -0.77 20.49
C ILE A 115 13.66 -1.81 21.41
N ASP A 116 12.85 -2.73 20.87
CA ASP A 116 12.19 -3.78 21.65
C ASP A 116 13.18 -4.73 22.33
N GLN A 117 14.30 -5.03 21.66
CA GLN A 117 15.33 -5.95 22.17
C GLN A 117 16.27 -5.30 23.18
N GLN A 118 16.59 -4.02 23.02
CA GLN A 118 17.60 -3.30 23.81
C GLN A 118 17.12 -1.89 24.22
N PRO A 119 16.00 -1.77 24.94
CA PRO A 119 15.32 -0.49 25.15
C PRO A 119 16.13 0.53 25.97
N THR A 120 17.05 0.06 26.82
CA THR A 120 17.88 0.91 27.69
C THR A 120 19.33 1.02 27.21
N ASP A 121 19.67 0.45 26.06
CA ASP A 121 21.03 0.52 25.53
C ASP A 121 21.37 1.97 25.12
N PRO A 122 22.55 2.51 25.48
CA PRO A 122 22.92 3.88 25.16
C PRO A 122 22.87 4.21 23.67
N LEU A 123 23.16 3.25 22.78
CA LEU A 123 23.05 3.43 21.34
C LEU A 123 21.58 3.59 20.94
N THR A 124 20.70 2.75 21.46
CA THR A 124 19.24 2.84 21.25
C THR A 124 18.69 4.19 21.71
N LEU A 125 19.07 4.65 22.90
CA LEU A 125 18.64 5.94 23.45
C LEU A 125 19.15 7.12 22.60
N SER A 126 20.40 7.07 22.12
CA SER A 126 20.94 8.11 21.24
C SER A 126 20.25 8.15 19.86
N LEU A 127 19.92 6.98 19.30
CA LEU A 127 19.16 6.85 18.05
C LEU A 127 17.76 7.46 18.19
N LEU A 128 17.06 7.13 19.28
CA LEU A 128 15.75 7.69 19.59
C LEU A 128 15.79 9.21 19.74
N ALA A 129 16.78 9.74 20.48
CA ALA A 129 16.96 11.19 20.66
C ALA A 129 17.20 11.91 19.31
N ARG A 130 17.98 11.31 18.41
CA ARG A 130 18.22 11.88 17.07
C ARG A 130 16.95 11.87 16.21
N LEU A 131 16.13 10.84 16.31
CA LEU A 131 14.86 10.75 15.56
C LEU A 131 13.84 11.78 16.04
N THR A 132 13.75 12.04 17.35
CA THR A 132 12.88 13.09 17.89
C THR A 132 13.29 14.51 17.49
N GLN A 133 14.53 14.72 17.03
CA GLN A 133 14.98 16.02 16.51
C GLN A 133 14.65 16.23 15.03
N LEU A 134 14.31 15.15 14.31
CA LEU A 134 13.98 15.19 12.87
C LEU A 134 12.48 15.28 12.60
N LEU A 135 11.65 15.10 13.64
CA LEU A 135 10.19 15.17 13.62
C LEU A 135 9.71 16.51 14.19
#